data_AF-A0A7C3LK32-F1
#
_entry.id   AF-A0A7C3LK32-F1
#
_cell.length_a   1.000
_cell.length_b   1.000
_cell.length_c   1.000
_cell.angle_alpha   90.00
_cell.angle_beta   90.00
_cell.angle_gamma   90.00
#
_symmetry.space_group_name_H-M   'P 1'
#
loop_
_entity.id
_entity.type
_entity.pdbx_description
1 polymer ?
#
loop_
_entity_poly.entity_id
_entity_poly.type
_entity_poly.pdbx_seq_one_letter_code
_entity_poly.pdbx_strand_id
1 'polypeptide(L)'
;MVLDQASGGNWVPGGPSLYSARQALALGASVILVTNLSPGYPANALAGLDLVSTACRDVPRYVNSYDAEGNRQQRLLVTGAPLDPAPSLFEGADALLFAPAFHELDETPAPASALLGVSLQGALRDLDG
;
A
#
# COMPACT_ATOMS: atom_id res chain seq x y z
N MET A 1 -0.67 -4.72 -1.36
CA MET A 1 0.78 -4.49 -1.10
C MET A 1 1.43 -3.92 -2.33
N VAL A 2 2.62 -3.32 -2.25
CA VAL A 2 3.31 -2.71 -3.41
C VAL A 2 4.75 -3.20 -3.51
N LEU A 3 5.28 -3.33 -4.73
CA LEU A 3 6.70 -3.55 -5.00
C LEU A 3 7.30 -2.37 -5.75
N ASP A 4 8.40 -1.83 -5.24
CA ASP A 4 9.21 -0.81 -5.89
C ASP A 4 10.46 -1.45 -6.51
N GLN A 5 10.88 -0.99 -7.68
CA GLN A 5 12.17 -1.38 -8.24
C GLN A 5 13.29 -0.54 -7.59
N ALA A 6 14.21 -1.20 -6.91
CA ALA A 6 15.42 -0.62 -6.35
C ALA A 6 16.52 -0.45 -7.42
N SER A 7 17.56 0.29 -7.07
CA SER A 7 18.78 0.40 -7.89
C SER A 7 19.37 -1.00 -8.15
N GLY A 8 19.69 -1.28 -9.41
CA GLY A 8 20.12 -2.62 -9.84
C GLY A 8 18.99 -3.55 -10.29
N GLY A 9 17.74 -3.09 -10.33
CA GLY A 9 16.62 -3.81 -10.95
C GLY A 9 15.86 -4.76 -10.02
N ASN A 10 16.29 -4.90 -8.77
CA ASN A 10 15.65 -5.75 -7.77
C ASN A 10 14.31 -5.19 -7.30
N TRP A 11 13.35 -6.06 -7.00
CA TRP A 11 12.06 -5.66 -6.43
C TRP A 11 12.12 -5.66 -4.91
N VAL A 12 11.69 -4.56 -4.29
CA VAL A 12 11.64 -4.41 -2.84
C VAL A 12 10.21 -4.11 -2.36
N PRO A 13 9.83 -4.55 -1.15
CA PRO A 13 8.57 -4.19 -0.52
C PRO A 13 8.43 -2.68 -0.35
N GLY A 14 7.28 -2.15 -0.71
CA GLY A 14 6.98 -0.73 -0.52
C GLY A 14 5.48 -0.47 -0.36
N GLY A 15 5.12 0.78 -0.61
CA GLY A 15 3.74 1.26 -0.56
C GLY A 15 3.36 1.94 0.76
N PRO A 16 2.49 2.95 0.69
CA PRO A 16 2.11 3.76 1.85
C PRO A 16 1.40 2.94 2.93
N SER A 17 0.64 1.90 2.57
CA SER A 17 -0.03 1.03 3.56
C SER A 17 0.95 0.32 4.46
N LEU A 18 2.02 -0.26 3.88
CA LEU A 18 3.07 -0.93 4.63
C LEU A 18 3.82 0.05 5.55
N TYR A 19 4.22 1.22 5.02
CA TYR A 19 4.94 2.21 5.81
C TYR A 19 4.10 2.81 6.93
N SER A 20 2.82 3.11 6.67
CA SER A 20 1.88 3.59 7.69
C SER A 20 1.66 2.54 8.78
N ALA A 21 1.47 1.27 8.42
CA ALA A 21 1.30 0.19 9.39
C ALA A 21 2.54 0.03 10.28
N ARG A 22 3.74 0.07 9.68
CA ARG A 22 5.01 0.00 10.42
C ARG A 22 5.21 1.19 11.35
N GLN A 23 4.90 2.40 10.88
CA GLN A 23 5.04 3.61 11.69
C GLN A 23 4.05 3.61 12.87
N ALA A 24 2.80 3.20 12.63
CA ALA A 24 1.79 3.10 13.68
C ALA A 24 2.19 2.07 14.75
N LEU A 25 2.68 0.90 14.32
CA LEU A 25 3.20 -0.13 15.23
C LEU A 25 4.38 0.40 16.06
N ALA A 26 5.32 1.11 15.43
CA ALA A 26 6.48 1.70 16.12
C ALA A 26 6.09 2.78 17.16
N LEU A 27 4.92 3.41 17.00
CA LEU A 27 4.35 4.36 17.95
C LEU A 27 3.55 3.69 19.06
N GLY A 28 3.48 2.36 19.08
CA GLY A 28 2.79 1.57 20.10
C GLY A 28 1.32 1.27 19.81
N ALA A 29 0.84 1.52 18.59
CA ALA A 29 -0.52 1.14 18.19
C ALA A 29 -0.62 -0.37 17.93
N SER A 30 -1.81 -0.93 18.15
CA SER A 30 -2.20 -2.23 17.57
C SER A 30 -2.64 -2.00 16.13
N VAL A 31 -2.11 -2.78 15.19
CA VAL A 31 -2.30 -2.53 13.75
C VAL A 31 -2.66 -3.81 13.03
N ILE A 32 -3.80 -3.80 12.34
CA ILE A 32 -4.16 -4.80 11.35
C ILE A 32 -3.96 -4.18 9.96
N LEU A 33 -3.14 -4.83 9.14
CA LEU A 33 -2.93 -4.47 7.75
C LEU A 33 -3.89 -5.28 6.87
N VAL A 34 -4.80 -4.59 6.17
CA VAL A 34 -5.73 -5.20 5.21
C VAL A 34 -5.20 -4.98 3.79
N THR A 35 -4.97 -6.03 3.01
CA THR A 35 -4.29 -5.88 1.72
C THR A 35 -4.42 -7.05 0.73
N ASN A 36 -4.13 -6.80 -0.55
CA ASN A 36 -3.87 -7.85 -1.53
C ASN A 36 -2.41 -8.33 -1.46
N LEU A 37 -2.20 -9.64 -1.56
CA LEU A 37 -0.88 -10.27 -1.50
C LEU A 37 -0.65 -11.20 -2.70
N SER A 38 0.40 -10.95 -3.47
CA SER A 38 0.83 -11.82 -4.56
C SER A 38 1.84 -12.88 -4.11
N PRO A 39 1.89 -14.04 -4.77
CA PRO A 39 2.99 -14.99 -4.60
C PRO A 39 4.35 -14.32 -4.78
N GLY A 40 5.31 -14.64 -3.91
CA GLY A 40 6.67 -14.09 -3.97
C GLY A 40 6.85 -12.71 -3.33
N TYR A 41 5.82 -12.12 -2.73
CA TYR A 41 6.01 -10.92 -1.92
C TYR A 41 6.94 -11.22 -0.73
N PRO A 42 7.96 -10.38 -0.43
CA PRO A 42 8.91 -10.65 0.63
C PRO A 42 8.26 -10.70 2.02
N ALA A 43 8.12 -11.90 2.58
CA ALA A 43 7.40 -12.14 3.83
C ALA A 43 8.03 -11.43 5.05
N ASN A 44 9.34 -11.21 5.03
CA ASN A 44 10.05 -10.49 6.09
C ASN A 44 9.54 -9.05 6.25
N ALA A 45 9.07 -8.41 5.17
CA ALA A 45 8.48 -7.08 5.25
C ALA A 45 7.13 -7.05 5.97
N LEU A 46 6.49 -8.20 6.21
CA LEU A 46 5.23 -8.32 6.93
C LEU A 46 5.42 -8.85 8.37
N ALA A 47 6.63 -9.26 8.75
CA ALA A 47 6.90 -9.85 10.05
C ALA A 47 6.49 -8.92 11.20
N GLY A 48 5.67 -9.41 12.13
CA GLY A 48 5.19 -8.67 13.30
C GLY A 48 4.00 -7.74 13.06
N LEU A 49 3.40 -7.75 11.87
CA LEU A 49 2.11 -7.11 11.61
C LEU A 49 1.00 -8.15 11.67
N ASP A 50 -0.14 -7.81 12.27
CA ASP A 50 -1.37 -8.57 12.06
C ASP A 50 -1.86 -8.30 10.64
N LEU A 51 -2.19 -9.37 9.90
CA LEU A 51 -2.44 -9.32 8.48
C LEU A 51 -3.77 -9.97 8.13
N VAL A 52 -4.63 -9.22 7.45
CA VAL A 52 -5.78 -9.76 6.72
C VAL A 52 -5.51 -9.57 5.24
N SER A 53 -5.28 -10.68 4.53
CA SER A 53 -4.89 -10.62 3.12
C SER A 53 -5.77 -11.43 2.20
N THR A 54 -6.08 -10.87 1.04
CA THR A 54 -6.65 -11.60 -0.10
C THR A 54 -5.52 -11.97 -1.07
N ALA A 55 -5.49 -13.24 -1.48
CA ALA A 55 -4.53 -13.68 -2.48
C ALA A 55 -4.86 -13.03 -3.84
N CYS A 56 -3.87 -12.44 -4.50
CA CYS A 56 -4.00 -11.91 -5.85
C CYS A 56 -2.87 -12.42 -6.73
N ARG A 57 -3.03 -12.33 -8.06
CA ARG A 57 -1.93 -12.63 -8.98
C ARG A 57 -0.88 -11.51 -8.98
N ASP A 58 -1.37 -10.28 -9.05
CA ASP A 58 -0.55 -9.09 -9.28
C ASP A 58 -0.81 -8.04 -8.19
N VAL A 59 0.28 -7.51 -7.67
CA VAL A 59 0.30 -6.32 -6.81
C VAL A 59 0.85 -5.13 -7.60
N PRO A 60 0.50 -3.89 -7.22
CA PRO A 60 1.09 -2.71 -7.85
C PRO A 60 2.62 -2.76 -7.89
N ARG A 61 3.20 -2.42 -9.06
CA ARG A 61 4.65 -2.34 -9.26
C ARG A 61 5.07 -1.00 -9.81
N TYR A 62 6.07 -0.39 -9.19
CA TYR A 62 6.57 0.92 -9.59
C TYR A 62 8.06 0.90 -9.89
N VAL A 63 8.47 1.71 -10.86
CA VAL A 63 9.86 2.08 -11.10
C VAL A 63 10.04 3.53 -10.70
N ASN A 64 11.06 3.79 -9.90
CA ASN A 64 11.45 5.14 -9.51
C ASN A 64 12.75 5.50 -10.22
N SER A 65 12.79 6.66 -10.87
CA SER A 65 14.00 7.31 -11.36
C SER A 65 14.17 8.66 -10.65
N TYR A 66 15.42 9.09 -10.55
CA TYR A 66 15.79 10.35 -9.92
C TYR A 66 16.72 11.11 -10.87
N ASP A 67 16.46 12.39 -11.09
CA ASP A 67 17.37 13.25 -11.85
C ASP A 67 18.55 13.74 -10.99
N ALA A 68 19.43 14.57 -11.56
CA ALA A 68 20.62 15.07 -10.89
C ALA A 68 20.28 15.98 -9.69
N GLU A 69 19.11 16.60 -9.70
CA GLU A 69 18.57 17.46 -8.66
C GLU A 69 17.83 16.66 -7.57
N GLY A 70 17.68 15.35 -7.75
CA GLY A 70 17.02 14.44 -6.81
C GLY A 70 15.49 14.41 -6.94
N ASN A 71 14.93 15.00 -8.00
CA ASN A 71 13.50 14.91 -8.25
C ASN A 71 13.11 13.49 -8.64
N ARG A 72 12.10 12.94 -7.99
CA ARG A 72 11.57 11.61 -8.28
C ARG A 72 10.59 11.65 -9.44
N GLN A 73 10.82 10.78 -10.43
CA GLN A 73 9.78 10.33 -11.35
C GLN A 73 9.42 8.89 -10.98
N GLN A 74 8.12 8.59 -10.91
CA GLN A 74 7.63 7.26 -10.61
C GLN A 74 6.73 6.80 -11.75
N ARG A 75 6.98 5.62 -12.28
CA ARG A 75 6.18 4.98 -13.31
C ARG A 75 5.53 3.72 -12.77
N LEU A 76 4.21 3.64 -12.90
CA LEU A 76 3.45 2.42 -12.64
C LEU A 76 3.68 1.43 -13.79
N LEU A 77 4.12 0.22 -13.48
CA LEU A 77 4.28 -0.87 -14.45
C LEU A 77 3.13 -1.86 -14.42
N VAL A 78 2.55 -2.07 -13.23
CA VAL A 78 1.46 -3.01 -12.99
C VAL A 78 0.53 -2.34 -12.01
N THR A 79 -0.75 -2.20 -12.35
CA THR A 79 -1.79 -1.61 -11.48
C THR A 79 -2.07 -2.48 -10.26
N GLY A 80 -2.08 -3.81 -10.44
CA GLY A 80 -2.47 -4.78 -9.41
C GLY A 80 -3.98 -5.02 -9.39
N ALA A 81 -4.41 -5.92 -8.51
CA ALA A 81 -5.82 -6.25 -8.31
C ALA A 81 -6.52 -5.24 -7.39
N PRO A 82 -7.82 -4.95 -7.60
CA PRO A 82 -8.61 -4.12 -6.70
C PRO A 82 -8.73 -4.77 -5.32
N LEU A 83 -8.82 -3.95 -4.29
CA LEU A 83 -9.04 -4.37 -2.92
C LEU A 83 -10.51 -4.15 -2.55
N ASP A 84 -11.19 -5.21 -2.15
CA ASP A 84 -12.59 -5.16 -1.71
C ASP A 84 -12.69 -5.72 -0.28
N PRO A 85 -12.38 -4.90 0.74
CA PRO A 85 -12.38 -5.35 2.12
C PRO A 85 -13.82 -5.32 2.68
N ALA A 86 -14.23 -6.42 3.33
CA ALA A 86 -15.52 -6.48 3.99
C ALA A 86 -15.62 -5.39 5.09
N PRO A 87 -16.74 -4.64 5.18
CA PRO A 87 -16.90 -3.56 6.17
C PRO A 87 -16.67 -3.99 7.62
N SER A 88 -16.99 -5.24 7.96
CA SER A 88 -16.80 -5.80 9.29
C SER A 88 -15.34 -5.85 9.74
N LEU A 89 -14.37 -5.76 8.82
CA LEU A 89 -12.94 -5.68 9.16
C LEU A 89 -12.55 -4.38 9.86
N PHE A 90 -13.42 -3.35 9.78
CA PHE A 90 -13.15 -2.02 10.33
C PHE A 90 -13.94 -1.77 11.63
N GLU A 91 -14.81 -2.69 12.03
CA GLU A 91 -15.62 -2.54 13.24
C GLU A 91 -14.73 -2.53 14.48
N GLY A 92 -14.93 -1.53 15.34
CA GLY A 92 -14.16 -1.35 16.58
C GLY A 92 -12.76 -0.75 16.40
N ALA A 93 -12.37 -0.37 15.18
CA ALA A 93 -11.13 0.36 14.96
C ALA A 93 -11.24 1.82 15.43
N ASP A 94 -10.27 2.29 16.22
CA ASP A 94 -10.19 3.70 16.64
C ASP A 94 -9.90 4.63 15.44
N ALA A 95 -9.13 4.12 14.47
CA ALA A 95 -8.69 4.84 13.29
C ALA A 95 -8.61 3.92 12.06
N LEU A 96 -8.96 4.48 10.90
CA LEU A 96 -8.83 3.83 9.60
C LEU A 96 -7.90 4.67 8.72
N LEU A 97 -6.79 4.07 8.28
CA LEU A 97 -5.83 4.71 7.39
C LEU A 97 -5.92 4.09 6.00
N PHE A 98 -6.47 4.83 5.04
CA PHE A 98 -6.45 4.46 3.64
C PHE A 98 -5.11 4.78 3.02
N ALA A 99 -4.55 3.84 2.29
CA ALA A 99 -3.29 4.05 1.61
C ALA A 99 -3.32 3.38 0.22
N PRO A 100 -4.31 3.75 -0.62
CA PRO A 100 -4.54 3.04 -1.87
C PRO A 100 -3.41 3.29 -2.85
N ALA A 101 -2.99 2.23 -3.53
CA ALA A 101 -2.28 2.34 -4.79
C ALA A 101 -3.23 2.83 -5.91
N PHE A 102 -2.69 3.03 -7.10
CA PHE A 102 -3.46 3.52 -8.25
C PHE A 102 -4.63 2.58 -8.60
N HIS A 103 -5.87 3.09 -8.58
CA HIS A 103 -7.11 2.32 -8.75
C HIS A 103 -7.27 1.08 -7.86
N GLU A 104 -6.64 1.07 -6.68
CA GLU A 104 -6.79 -0.06 -5.75
C GLU A 104 -8.19 -0.09 -5.10
N LEU A 105 -8.88 1.05 -5.04
CA LEU A 105 -10.24 1.19 -4.51
C LEU A 105 -11.12 1.93 -5.53
N ASP A 106 -12.31 1.42 -5.80
CA ASP A 106 -13.31 2.08 -6.66
C ASP A 106 -14.07 3.18 -5.92
N GLU A 107 -14.23 3.03 -4.60
CA GLU A 107 -14.85 4.00 -3.71
C GLU A 107 -14.12 4.06 -2.38
N THR A 108 -14.25 5.18 -1.67
CA THR A 108 -13.75 5.27 -0.30
C THR A 108 -14.69 4.46 0.59
N PRO A 109 -14.20 3.46 1.35
CA PRO A 109 -15.04 2.70 2.27
C PRO A 109 -15.75 3.62 3.25
N ALA A 110 -17.03 3.35 3.51
CA ALA A 110 -17.81 4.13 4.47
C ALA A 110 -17.09 4.14 5.84
N PRO A 111 -17.00 5.29 6.51
CA PRO A 111 -16.22 5.41 7.74
C PRO A 111 -16.86 4.57 8.85
N ALA A 112 -16.11 3.56 9.33
CA ALA A 112 -16.47 2.77 10.51
C ALA A 112 -15.81 3.29 11.81
N SER A 113 -14.85 4.21 11.69
CA SER A 113 -14.03 4.74 12.79
C SER A 113 -14.27 6.23 13.02
N ALA A 114 -13.94 6.69 14.23
CA ALA A 114 -14.00 8.12 14.59
C ALA A 114 -12.92 8.94 13.86
N LEU A 115 -11.78 8.32 13.52
CA LEU A 115 -10.70 8.94 12.75
C LEU A 115 -10.54 8.26 11.39
N LEU A 116 -10.52 9.07 10.34
CA LEU A 116 -10.21 8.66 8.97
C LEU A 116 -8.97 9.40 8.49
N GLY A 117 -7.96 8.67 8.02
CA GLY A 117 -6.75 9.23 7.44
C GLY A 117 -6.48 8.66 6.05
N VAL A 118 -5.79 9.44 5.22
CA VAL A 118 -5.31 8.99 3.91
C VAL A 118 -3.80 9.18 3.83
N SER A 119 -3.08 8.12 3.49
CA SER A 119 -1.63 8.05 3.29
C SER A 119 -1.36 7.95 1.79
N LEU A 120 -0.98 9.08 1.18
CA LEU A 120 -0.81 9.18 -0.27
C LEU A 120 0.61 8.77 -0.69
N GLN A 121 0.73 7.95 -1.73
CA GLN A 121 2.03 7.58 -2.34
C GLN A 121 2.61 8.71 -3.24
N GLY A 122 1.80 9.74 -3.53
CA GLY A 122 2.08 10.82 -4.48
C GLY A 122 1.08 10.81 -5.64
N ALA A 123 0.89 11.96 -6.30
CA ALA A 123 -0.02 12.06 -7.43
C ALA A 123 0.59 11.43 -8.69
N LEU A 124 -0.17 10.54 -9.34
CA LEU A 124 0.14 10.11 -10.71
C LEU A 124 -0.14 11.30 -11.64
N ARG A 125 0.84 11.66 -12.47
CA ARG A 125 0.75 12.83 -13.35
C ARG A 125 0.28 12.50 -14.76
N ASP A 126 0.52 11.28 -15.22
CA ASP A 126 0.21 10.83 -16.57
C ASP A 126 -0.04 9.31 -16.58
N LEU A 127 -0.92 8.86 -17.47
CA LEU A 127 -1.30 7.47 -17.72
C LEU A 127 -0.82 6.96 -19.09
N ASP A 128 -0.55 7.87 -20.02
CA ASP A 128 -0.39 7.58 -21.45
C ASP A 128 1.06 7.76 -21.93
N GLY A 129 2.02 7.27 -21.14
CA GLY A 129 3.45 7.37 -21.45
C GLY A 129 3.85 6.86 -22.83
#